data_AF-A0A7X1H2B1-F1
#
_entry.id   AF-A0A7X1H2B1-F1
#
_cell.length_a   1.000
_cell.length_b   1.000
_cell.length_c   1.000
_cell.angle_alpha   90.00
_cell.angle_beta   90.00
_cell.angle_gamma   90.00
#
_symmetry.space_group_name_H-M   'P 1'
#
loop_
_entity.id
_entity.type
_entity.pdbx_description
1 polymer ?
#
loop_
_entity_poly.entity_id
_entity_poly.type
_entity_poly.pdbx_seq_one_letter_code
_entity_poly.pdbx_strand_id
1 'polypeptide(L)'
;MKCFNKKYWKTFILLMFACLYGLMSTHFSMALPYQPSASVVIMSGPSDDVDDSVDSSLVEWTVNPEKDSAGERFLSFYLADNQQLICRLFFTGSGNRIIWNNTTRVPHAIAQQDILIVPGANVPCDLLPVAQMLDSNKDAVIYEVRRQAGGQTFVDRVQVESMEISPKDAVQKGWLPGDAQSFGRLVMIQAVNLRTNALLVKQLWAPGDDWWIYEETPTRQSWRVR
;
A
#
# COMPACT_ATOMS: atom_id res chain seq x y z
N MET A 1 24.70 -20.54 -57.49
CA MET A 1 24.06 -21.16 -56.31
C MET A 1 25.16 -21.70 -55.40
N LYS A 2 25.51 -21.00 -54.32
CA LYS A 2 26.58 -21.43 -53.39
C LYS A 2 25.97 -22.32 -52.30
N CYS A 3 26.47 -23.55 -52.16
CA CYS A 3 26.02 -24.51 -51.16
C CYS A 3 26.23 -23.96 -49.74
N PHE A 4 25.13 -23.70 -49.04
CA PHE A 4 25.15 -23.27 -47.64
C PHE A 4 25.56 -24.45 -46.76
N ASN A 5 26.62 -24.26 -45.98
CA ASN A 5 27.24 -25.35 -45.22
C ASN A 5 26.42 -25.66 -43.95
N LYS A 6 25.69 -26.78 -43.98
CA LYS A 6 24.78 -27.25 -42.92
C LYS A 6 25.39 -27.29 -41.51
N LYS A 7 26.72 -27.35 -41.38
CA LYS A 7 27.41 -27.42 -40.09
C LYS A 7 27.33 -26.11 -39.30
N TYR A 8 27.29 -24.95 -39.97
CA TYR A 8 27.24 -23.63 -39.31
C TYR A 8 25.82 -23.22 -38.86
N TRP A 9 24.78 -23.82 -39.44
CA TRP A 9 23.38 -23.51 -39.13
C TRP A 9 22.98 -23.90 -37.70
N LYS A 10 23.49 -25.05 -37.21
CA LYS A 10 23.17 -25.53 -35.86
C LYS A 10 23.80 -24.66 -34.77
N THR A 11 25.04 -24.22 -34.96
CA THR A 11 25.76 -23.36 -34.01
C THR A 11 25.13 -21.96 -33.95
N PHE A 12 24.66 -21.44 -35.08
CA PHE A 12 23.98 -20.14 -35.14
C PHE A 12 22.63 -20.15 -34.39
N ILE A 13 21.84 -21.22 -34.53
CA ILE A 13 20.57 -21.36 -33.78
C ILE A 13 20.83 -21.44 -32.27
N LEU A 14 21.82 -22.22 -31.82
CA LEU A 14 22.16 -22.32 -30.40
C LEU A 14 22.62 -20.97 -29.81
N LEU A 15 23.41 -20.19 -30.55
CA LEU A 15 23.83 -18.85 -30.13
C LEU A 15 22.66 -17.87 -30.08
N MET A 16 21.73 -17.91 -31.04
CA MET A 16 20.52 -17.07 -31.00
C MET A 16 19.61 -17.41 -29.81
N PHE A 17 19.43 -18.70 -29.47
CA PHE A 17 18.67 -19.10 -28.28
C PHE A 17 19.37 -18.70 -26.98
N ALA A 18 20.70 -18.83 -26.89
CA ALA A 18 21.46 -18.39 -25.71
C ALA A 18 21.41 -16.86 -25.54
N CYS A 19 21.45 -16.09 -26.64
CA CYS A 19 21.33 -14.63 -26.61
C CYS A 19 19.90 -14.18 -26.26
N LEU A 20 18.86 -14.87 -26.75
CA LEU A 20 17.48 -14.61 -26.33
C LEU A 20 17.25 -14.94 -24.85
N TYR A 21 17.83 -16.02 -24.31
CA TYR A 21 17.72 -16.34 -22.89
C TYR A 21 18.48 -15.36 -21.99
N GLY A 22 19.64 -14.85 -22.44
CA GLY A 22 20.41 -13.83 -21.70
C GLY A 22 19.77 -12.44 -21.70
N LEU A 23 18.93 -12.12 -22.70
CA LEU A 23 18.20 -10.84 -22.78
C LEU A 23 16.82 -10.89 -22.11
N MET A 24 16.28 -12.07 -21.80
CA MET A 24 14.98 -12.23 -21.13
C MET A 24 15.09 -12.33 -19.60
N SER A 25 16.30 -12.32 -19.04
CA SER A 25 16.55 -12.37 -17.59
C SER A 25 16.74 -10.99 -16.94
N THR A 26 16.25 -9.91 -17.55
CA THR A 26 15.92 -8.72 -16.77
C THR A 26 14.69 -9.06 -15.96
N HIS A 27 14.90 -9.62 -14.78
CA HIS A 27 13.88 -9.76 -13.76
C HIS A 27 13.32 -8.36 -13.48
N PHE A 28 12.25 -7.99 -14.16
CA PHE A 28 11.33 -6.97 -13.67
C PHE A 28 10.75 -7.57 -12.40
N SER A 29 11.47 -7.41 -11.29
CA SER A 29 10.93 -7.59 -9.97
C SER A 29 9.95 -6.44 -9.78
N MET A 30 8.75 -6.60 -10.33
CA MET A 30 7.64 -5.72 -10.00
C MET A 30 7.44 -5.85 -8.50
N ALA A 31 7.68 -4.76 -7.78
CA ALA A 31 7.44 -4.73 -6.35
C ALA A 31 5.98 -5.10 -6.12
N LEU A 32 5.73 -6.07 -5.24
CA LEU A 32 4.37 -6.46 -4.91
C LEU A 32 3.85 -5.44 -3.87
N PRO A 33 2.71 -4.79 -4.12
CA PRO A 33 2.17 -3.83 -3.17
C PRO A 33 1.96 -4.45 -1.80
N TYR A 34 2.32 -3.67 -0.77
CA TYR A 34 2.36 -4.06 0.63
C TYR A 34 3.27 -5.24 0.96
N GLN A 35 4.22 -5.58 0.10
CA GLN A 35 5.23 -6.60 0.34
C GLN A 35 6.64 -6.04 0.11
N PRO A 36 7.07 -5.05 0.90
CA PRO A 36 8.39 -4.47 0.74
C PRO A 36 9.48 -5.52 0.97
N SER A 37 10.58 -5.41 0.22
CA SER A 37 11.73 -6.32 0.39
C SER A 37 12.64 -5.92 1.56
N ALA A 38 12.48 -4.71 2.09
CA ALA A 38 13.24 -4.14 3.19
C ALA A 38 12.31 -3.41 4.16
N SER A 39 12.83 -3.02 5.31
CA SER A 39 12.10 -2.20 6.28
C SER A 39 11.68 -0.87 5.67
N VAL A 40 10.47 -0.42 5.98
CA VAL A 40 9.94 0.88 5.59
C VAL A 40 9.84 1.75 6.83
N VAL A 41 10.38 2.97 6.77
CA VAL A 41 10.26 3.96 7.84
C VAL A 41 9.14 4.93 7.48
N ILE A 42 8.25 5.20 8.43
CA ILE A 42 7.09 6.08 8.23
C ILE A 42 7.05 7.08 9.37
N MET A 43 6.92 8.37 9.05
CA MET A 43 6.61 9.41 10.02
C MET A 43 5.11 9.65 10.01
N SER A 44 4.49 9.82 11.17
CA SER A 44 3.09 10.22 11.27
C SER A 44 2.87 11.34 12.26
N GLY A 45 1.93 12.22 11.98
CA GLY A 45 1.46 13.27 12.90
C GLY A 45 -0.07 13.37 12.91
N PRO A 46 -0.63 14.20 13.79
CA PRO A 46 -2.06 14.54 13.73
C PRO A 46 -2.39 15.20 12.37
N SER A 47 -3.64 15.05 11.93
CA SER A 47 -4.12 15.80 10.77
C SER A 47 -4.40 17.26 11.17
N ASP A 48 -4.27 18.20 10.22
CA ASP A 48 -4.48 19.64 10.45
C ASP A 48 -5.89 19.99 10.98
N ASP A 49 -6.86 19.10 10.79
CA ASP A 49 -8.24 19.26 11.26
C ASP A 49 -8.44 18.90 12.76
N VAL A 50 -7.39 18.41 13.44
CA VAL A 50 -7.43 18.06 14.86
C VAL A 50 -7.01 19.26 15.69
N ASP A 51 -7.85 19.65 16.66
CA ASP A 51 -7.65 20.79 17.58
C ASP A 51 -6.21 20.87 18.13
N ASP A 52 -5.61 22.06 18.12
CA ASP A 52 -4.21 22.40 18.49
C ASP A 52 -3.84 22.00 19.94
N SER A 53 -4.80 21.49 20.72
CA SER A 53 -4.61 21.03 22.09
C SER A 53 -3.96 19.64 22.20
N VAL A 54 -3.84 18.89 21.10
CA VAL A 54 -3.20 17.58 21.06
C VAL A 54 -1.70 17.72 20.79
N ASP A 55 -0.88 17.00 21.57
CA ASP A 55 0.58 16.93 21.36
C ASP A 55 0.91 16.64 19.90
N SER A 56 1.53 17.62 19.22
CA SER A 56 1.86 17.59 17.79
C SER A 56 3.12 16.77 17.50
N SER A 57 3.51 15.90 18.43
CA SER A 57 4.70 15.07 18.30
C SER A 57 4.56 14.10 17.12
N LEU A 58 5.54 14.17 16.21
CA LEU A 58 5.66 13.20 15.13
C LEU A 58 6.08 11.85 15.72
N VAL A 59 5.39 10.79 15.31
CA VAL A 59 5.70 9.41 15.67
C VAL A 59 6.40 8.74 14.50
N GLU A 60 7.56 8.15 14.76
CA GLU A 60 8.29 7.34 13.79
C GLU A 60 7.92 5.87 13.94
N TRP A 61 7.58 5.23 12.82
CA TRP A 61 7.22 3.83 12.71
C TRP A 61 8.24 3.09 11.86
N THR A 62 8.54 1.85 12.24
CA THR A 62 9.27 0.91 11.40
C THR A 62 8.34 -0.24 11.00
N VAL A 63 8.19 -0.47 9.70
CA VAL A 63 7.41 -1.57 9.13
C VAL A 63 8.38 -2.63 8.60
N ASN A 64 8.41 -3.79 9.24
CA ASN A 64 9.32 -4.87 8.86
C ASN A 64 8.58 -5.98 8.10
N PRO A 65 9.04 -6.35 6.89
CA PRO A 65 8.57 -7.55 6.22
C PRO A 65 9.17 -8.79 6.89
N GLU A 66 8.30 -9.70 7.31
CA GLU A 66 8.66 -10.92 8.03
C GLU A 66 8.00 -12.17 7.41
N LYS A 67 8.47 -13.33 7.85
CA LYS A 67 7.88 -14.63 7.52
C LYS A 67 7.70 -15.45 8.78
N ASP A 68 6.60 -16.17 8.88
CA ASP A 68 6.39 -17.09 9.99
C ASP A 68 7.08 -18.44 9.75
N SER A 69 6.91 -19.37 10.69
CA SER A 69 7.49 -20.72 10.58
C SER A 69 6.91 -21.55 9.42
N ALA A 70 5.73 -21.20 8.91
CA ALA A 70 5.11 -21.80 7.73
C ALA A 70 5.54 -21.10 6.42
N GLY A 71 6.30 -20.00 6.51
CA GLY A 71 6.72 -19.19 5.38
C GLY A 71 5.68 -18.18 4.90
N GLU A 72 4.57 -18.01 5.63
CA GLU A 72 3.57 -16.98 5.33
C GLU A 72 4.15 -15.59 5.60
N ARG A 73 3.91 -14.66 4.67
CA ARG A 73 4.40 -13.28 4.77
C ARG A 73 3.48 -12.45 5.66
N PHE A 74 4.09 -11.63 6.52
CA PHE A 74 3.39 -10.62 7.30
C PHE A 74 4.25 -9.37 7.46
N LEU A 75 3.63 -8.26 7.86
CA LEU A 75 4.33 -7.04 8.26
C LEU A 75 4.17 -6.86 9.76
N SER A 76 5.25 -6.48 10.43
CA SER A 76 5.22 -6.02 11.80
C SER A 76 5.42 -4.51 11.87
N PHE A 77 4.59 -3.83 12.65
CA PHE A 77 4.65 -2.40 12.87
C PHE A 77 5.22 -2.13 14.26
N TYR A 78 6.32 -1.40 14.30
CA TYR A 78 7.03 -1.03 15.51
C TYR A 78 7.04 0.49 15.71
N LEU A 79 6.98 0.94 16.96
CA LEU A 79 7.40 2.30 17.31
C LEU A 79 8.93 2.35 17.30
N ALA A 80 9.51 3.33 16.59
CA ALA A 80 10.95 3.36 16.36
C ALA A 80 11.77 3.63 17.63
N ASP A 81 11.24 4.44 18.55
CA ASP A 81 11.89 4.89 19.78
C ASP A 81 12.25 3.75 20.74
N ASN A 82 11.37 2.74 20.84
CA ASN A 82 11.47 1.67 21.83
C ASN A 82 11.34 0.27 21.21
N GLN A 83 11.21 0.17 19.88
CA GLN A 83 11.03 -1.08 19.14
C GLN A 83 9.83 -1.90 19.66
N GLN A 84 8.82 -1.22 20.21
CA GLN A 84 7.60 -1.87 20.70
C GLN A 84 6.77 -2.31 19.51
N LEU A 85 6.57 -3.63 19.38
CA LEU A 85 5.62 -4.18 18.42
C LEU A 85 4.20 -3.73 18.77
N ILE A 86 3.54 -3.09 17.81
CA ILE A 86 2.17 -2.59 17.99
C ILE A 86 1.15 -3.52 17.34
N CYS A 87 1.36 -3.86 16.06
CA CYS A 87 0.49 -4.79 15.36
C CYS A 87 1.23 -5.56 14.28
N ARG A 88 0.58 -6.63 13.80
CA ARG A 88 1.01 -7.43 12.66
C ARG A 88 -0.10 -7.50 11.62
N LEU A 89 0.26 -7.34 10.36
CA LEU A 89 -0.62 -7.52 9.21
C LEU A 89 -0.22 -8.81 8.48
N PHE A 90 -1.15 -9.77 8.40
CA PHE A 90 -0.94 -11.03 7.68
C PHE A 90 -1.68 -11.03 6.34
N PHE A 91 -0.99 -11.47 5.29
CA PHE A 91 -1.56 -11.68 3.97
C PHE A 91 -1.87 -13.16 3.78
N THR A 92 -3.11 -13.57 4.04
CA THR A 92 -3.52 -14.98 3.92
C THR A 92 -4.33 -15.19 2.65
N GLY A 93 -4.39 -16.43 2.14
CA GLY A 93 -5.25 -16.77 1.00
C GLY A 93 -6.74 -16.51 1.24
N SER A 94 -7.16 -16.42 2.51
CA SER A 94 -8.52 -16.03 2.94
C SER A 94 -8.74 -14.52 3.07
N GLY A 95 -7.74 -13.68 2.77
CA GLY A 95 -7.78 -12.23 2.89
C GLY A 95 -6.77 -11.65 3.88
N ASN A 96 -6.85 -10.35 4.10
CA ASN A 96 -5.95 -9.59 4.97
C ASN A 96 -6.48 -9.58 6.41
N ARG A 97 -5.61 -9.80 7.41
CA ARG A 97 -5.96 -9.71 8.84
C ARG A 97 -4.91 -8.92 9.62
N ILE A 98 -5.36 -8.07 10.56
CA ILE A 98 -4.47 -7.43 11.54
C ILE A 98 -4.63 -8.09 12.91
N ILE A 99 -3.51 -8.36 13.58
CA ILE A 99 -3.42 -8.81 14.97
C ILE A 99 -2.67 -7.75 15.78
N TRP A 100 -3.26 -7.27 16.88
CA TRP A 100 -2.64 -6.29 17.78
C TRP A 100 -1.88 -6.99 18.90
N ASN A 101 -0.73 -6.42 19.28
CA ASN A 101 0.18 -7.07 20.24
C ASN A 101 -0.37 -7.06 21.68
N ASN A 102 -1.30 -6.15 22.02
CA ASN A 102 -1.79 -5.98 23.39
C ASN A 102 -3.32 -5.79 23.51
N THR A 103 -4.09 -5.90 22.43
CA THR A 103 -5.54 -5.73 22.46
C THR A 103 -6.27 -6.83 21.70
N THR A 104 -7.26 -7.44 22.34
CA THR A 104 -8.22 -8.35 21.72
C THR A 104 -9.14 -7.54 20.79
N ARG A 105 -8.77 -7.51 19.50
CA ARG A 105 -9.49 -6.89 18.35
C ARG A 105 -9.57 -5.36 18.38
N VAL A 106 -9.36 -4.74 17.21
CA VAL A 106 -9.84 -3.38 16.97
C VAL A 106 -11.34 -3.43 16.79
N PRO A 107 -12.12 -2.67 17.56
CA PRO A 107 -13.51 -2.47 17.23
C PRO A 107 -13.59 -1.69 15.92
N HIS A 108 -14.16 -2.30 14.88
CA HIS A 108 -14.60 -1.68 13.62
C HIS A 108 -13.63 -1.60 12.44
N ALA A 109 -12.60 -2.47 12.38
CA ALA A 109 -11.88 -2.65 11.12
C ALA A 109 -12.83 -3.07 9.99
N ILE A 110 -12.72 -2.40 8.85
CA ILE A 110 -13.34 -2.75 7.57
C ILE A 110 -12.35 -3.64 6.85
N ALA A 111 -12.60 -4.95 6.81
CA ALA A 111 -11.72 -5.91 6.14
C ALA A 111 -12.51 -6.69 5.09
N GLN A 112 -12.04 -6.63 3.85
CA GLN A 112 -12.51 -7.46 2.72
C GLN A 112 -11.26 -7.98 1.97
N GLN A 113 -11.46 -8.67 0.85
CA GLN A 113 -10.39 -9.40 0.15
C GLN A 113 -9.14 -8.56 -0.14
N ASP A 114 -9.29 -7.29 -0.54
CA ASP A 114 -8.22 -6.40 -0.99
C ASP A 114 -8.23 -5.00 -0.32
N ILE A 115 -9.07 -4.81 0.69
CA ILE A 115 -9.17 -3.55 1.45
C ILE A 115 -9.15 -3.84 2.95
N LEU A 116 -8.42 -3.00 3.66
CA LEU A 116 -8.35 -3.00 5.11
C LEU A 116 -8.30 -1.57 5.61
N ILE A 117 -9.37 -1.11 6.26
CA ILE A 117 -9.39 0.21 6.89
C ILE A 117 -9.60 -0.01 8.39
N VAL A 118 -8.81 0.67 9.21
CA VAL A 118 -8.86 0.61 10.66
C VAL A 118 -9.14 2.01 11.21
N PRO A 119 -10.40 2.47 11.14
CA PRO A 119 -10.75 3.84 11.53
C PRO A 119 -10.30 4.17 12.96
N GLY A 120 -9.65 5.31 13.13
CA GLY A 120 -9.20 5.82 14.42
C GLY A 120 -7.98 5.12 15.02
N ALA A 121 -7.40 4.12 14.34
CA ALA A 121 -6.11 3.59 14.75
C ALA A 121 -5.00 4.56 14.35
N ASN A 122 -4.07 4.83 15.27
CA ASN A 122 -2.92 5.71 15.00
C ASN A 122 -1.78 5.01 14.24
N VAL A 123 -1.88 3.71 13.95
CA VAL A 123 -0.87 2.95 13.18
C VAL A 123 -1.12 3.05 11.66
N PRO A 124 -0.10 3.39 10.85
CA PRO A 124 -0.21 3.54 9.39
C PRO A 124 -0.31 2.19 8.65
N CYS A 125 -1.38 1.44 8.92
CA CYS A 125 -1.57 0.06 8.49
C CYS A 125 -2.80 -0.16 7.60
N ASP A 126 -3.42 0.91 7.12
CA ASP A 126 -4.54 0.85 6.19
C ASP A 126 -4.09 0.36 4.81
N LEU A 127 -4.93 -0.43 4.14
CA LEU A 127 -4.70 -1.00 2.82
C LEU A 127 -5.87 -0.65 1.90
N LEU A 128 -5.55 -0.08 0.75
CA LEU A 128 -6.48 0.20 -0.33
C LEU A 128 -6.20 -0.71 -1.54
N PRO A 129 -7.20 -0.97 -2.39
CA PRO A 129 -7.05 -1.86 -3.54
C PRO A 129 -6.12 -1.23 -4.60
N VAL A 130 -4.84 -1.61 -4.58
CA VAL A 130 -3.80 -1.10 -5.48
C VAL A 130 -4.07 -1.41 -6.96
N ALA A 131 -4.94 -2.37 -7.25
CA ALA A 131 -5.45 -2.63 -8.60
C ALA A 131 -6.14 -1.41 -9.25
N GLN A 132 -6.57 -0.43 -8.43
CA GLN A 132 -7.07 0.87 -8.89
C GLN A 132 -5.97 1.75 -9.49
N MET A 133 -4.71 1.66 -9.02
CA MET A 133 -3.61 2.45 -9.57
C MET A 133 -3.22 2.06 -10.99
N LEU A 134 -3.42 0.79 -11.33
CA LEU A 134 -3.02 0.24 -12.63
C LEU A 134 -3.98 0.70 -13.75
N ASP A 135 -5.19 1.12 -13.40
CA ASP A 135 -6.21 1.50 -14.36
C ASP A 135 -6.99 2.71 -13.83
N SER A 136 -6.45 3.90 -14.08
CA SER A 136 -7.01 5.18 -13.65
C SER A 136 -8.33 5.54 -14.31
N ASN A 137 -8.80 4.73 -15.28
CA ASN A 137 -10.11 4.88 -15.92
C ASN A 137 -11.16 3.93 -15.34
N LYS A 138 -10.84 3.20 -14.26
CA LYS A 138 -11.84 2.35 -13.60
C LYS A 138 -12.85 3.20 -12.85
N ASP A 139 -14.11 2.79 -12.99
CA ASP A 139 -15.20 3.27 -12.14
C ASP A 139 -14.86 3.02 -10.67
N ALA A 140 -15.35 3.90 -9.81
CA ALA A 140 -15.22 3.74 -8.37
C ALA A 140 -15.79 2.39 -7.92
N VAL A 141 -15.08 1.70 -7.02
CA VAL A 141 -15.50 0.40 -6.48
C VAL A 141 -16.19 0.61 -5.15
N ILE A 142 -17.35 -0.03 -4.97
CA ILE A 142 -18.14 0.04 -3.75
C ILE A 142 -17.98 -1.25 -2.97
N TYR A 143 -17.49 -1.13 -1.73
CA TYR A 143 -17.42 -2.22 -0.77
C TYR A 143 -18.60 -2.13 0.20
N GLU A 144 -19.35 -3.21 0.36
CA GLU A 144 -20.36 -3.34 1.41
C GLU A 144 -19.76 -4.06 2.63
N VAL A 145 -19.77 -3.39 3.77
CA VAL A 145 -19.26 -3.90 5.04
C VAL A 145 -20.43 -4.18 5.95
N ARG A 146 -20.67 -5.46 6.25
CA ARG A 146 -21.78 -5.88 7.11
C ARG A 146 -21.27 -6.14 8.52
N ARG A 147 -21.85 -5.47 9.51
CA ARG A 147 -21.53 -5.63 10.93
C ARG A 147 -22.77 -6.08 11.68
N GLN A 148 -22.65 -7.12 12.49
CA GLN A 148 -23.74 -7.56 13.38
C GLN A 148 -23.51 -7.03 14.80
N ALA A 149 -24.49 -6.33 15.35
CA ALA A 149 -24.48 -5.89 16.74
C ALA A 149 -25.90 -5.91 17.32
N GLY A 150 -26.07 -6.57 18.48
CA GLY A 150 -27.37 -6.66 19.15
C GLY A 150 -28.48 -7.31 18.29
N GLY A 151 -28.14 -8.29 17.44
CA GLY A 151 -29.10 -8.93 16.53
C GLY A 151 -29.49 -8.10 15.30
N GLN A 152 -28.98 -6.87 15.16
CA GLN A 152 -29.16 -6.04 13.98
C GLN A 152 -27.95 -6.16 13.04
N THR A 153 -28.18 -6.06 11.73
CA THR A 153 -27.12 -5.96 10.72
C THR A 153 -27.01 -4.52 10.23
N PHE A 154 -25.86 -3.91 10.46
CA PHE A 154 -25.49 -2.61 9.93
C PHE A 154 -24.71 -2.81 8.64
N VAL A 155 -25.04 -2.04 7.60
CA VAL A 155 -24.32 -2.06 6.33
C VAL A 155 -23.68 -0.68 6.13
N ASP A 156 -22.35 -0.65 6.14
CA ASP A 156 -21.59 0.51 5.70
C ASP A 156 -21.19 0.31 4.24
N ARG A 157 -21.26 1.38 3.45
CA ARG A 157 -20.80 1.38 2.07
C ARG A 157 -19.58 2.27 1.96
N VAL A 158 -18.49 1.71 1.48
CA VAL A 158 -17.23 2.42 1.25
C VAL A 158 -17.03 2.52 -0.26
N GLN A 159 -16.92 3.75 -0.76
CA GLN A 159 -16.53 3.98 -2.15
C GLN A 159 -15.02 4.19 -2.19
N VAL A 160 -14.35 3.44 -3.06
CA VAL A 160 -12.94 3.61 -3.36
C VAL A 160 -12.80 4.13 -4.78
N GLU A 161 -12.10 5.24 -4.93
CA GLU A 161 -11.80 5.86 -6.21
C GLU A 161 -10.30 6.11 -6.34
N SER A 162 -9.82 6.28 -7.57
CA SER A 162 -8.44 6.69 -7.82
C SER A 162 -8.40 7.85 -8.79
N MET A 163 -7.40 8.71 -8.62
CA MET A 163 -7.18 9.86 -9.48
C MET A 163 -5.69 10.11 -9.68
N GLU A 164 -5.33 10.54 -10.88
CA GLU A 164 -3.97 10.98 -11.16
C GLU A 164 -3.71 12.32 -10.49
N ILE A 165 -2.56 12.44 -9.83
CA ILE A 165 -2.12 13.66 -9.17
C ILE A 165 -0.82 14.12 -9.82
N SER A 166 -0.71 15.39 -10.15
CA SER A 166 0.56 15.93 -10.62
C SER A 166 1.55 16.04 -9.45
N PRO A 167 2.85 15.77 -9.64
CA PRO A 167 3.85 15.97 -8.60
C PRO A 167 3.84 17.38 -8.00
N LYS A 168 3.56 18.40 -8.83
CA LYS A 168 3.43 19.79 -8.39
C LYS A 168 2.28 19.98 -7.41
N ASP A 169 1.11 19.41 -7.69
CA ASP A 169 -0.05 19.51 -6.81
C ASP A 169 0.20 18.77 -5.49
N ALA A 170 0.83 17.60 -5.55
CA ALA A 170 1.17 16.84 -4.34
C ALA A 170 2.15 17.59 -3.43
N VAL A 171 3.14 18.30 -3.99
CA VAL A 171 4.03 19.19 -3.22
C VAL A 171 3.26 20.38 -2.64
N GLN A 172 2.43 21.05 -3.45
CA GLN A 172 1.64 22.20 -2.98
C GLN A 172 0.69 21.82 -1.84
N LYS A 173 0.21 20.58 -1.81
CA LYS A 173 -0.66 20.03 -0.76
C LYS A 173 0.09 19.43 0.44
N GLY A 174 1.43 19.42 0.43
CA GLY A 174 2.23 18.86 1.52
C GLY A 174 2.27 17.32 1.59
N TRP A 175 1.77 16.63 0.56
CA TRP A 175 1.78 15.17 0.50
C TRP A 175 3.17 14.61 0.12
N LEU A 176 3.98 15.42 -0.57
CA LEU A 176 5.36 15.08 -0.91
C LEU A 176 6.33 16.06 -0.24
N PRO A 177 7.37 15.56 0.45
CA PRO A 177 8.47 16.40 0.89
C PRO A 177 9.37 16.78 -0.30
N GLY A 178 9.64 18.07 -0.47
CA GLY A 178 10.70 18.56 -1.39
C GLY A 178 10.26 18.86 -2.83
N ASP A 179 11.19 18.68 -3.77
CA ASP A 179 11.01 19.04 -5.20
C ASP A 179 10.33 17.92 -6.00
N ALA A 180 9.27 18.30 -6.72
CA ALA A 180 8.41 17.48 -7.56
C ALA A 180 9.16 16.77 -8.71
N GLN A 181 10.34 17.23 -9.11
CA GLN A 181 11.03 16.76 -10.33
C GLN A 181 11.46 15.30 -10.30
N SER A 182 11.59 14.69 -9.12
CA SER A 182 12.06 13.30 -8.96
C SER A 182 10.95 12.25 -9.08
N PHE A 183 9.69 12.67 -9.07
CA PHE A 183 8.56 11.76 -9.11
C PHE A 183 7.96 11.69 -10.52
N GLY A 184 7.69 10.46 -10.98
CA GLY A 184 6.95 10.21 -12.21
C GLY A 184 5.45 10.44 -12.02
N ARG A 185 4.64 9.62 -12.70
CA ARG A 185 3.18 9.57 -12.50
C ARG A 185 2.86 9.27 -11.04
N LEU A 186 1.89 9.96 -10.46
CA LEU A 186 1.37 9.68 -9.12
C LEU A 186 -0.13 9.40 -9.19
N VAL A 187 -0.58 8.54 -8.28
CA VAL A 187 -1.99 8.19 -8.15
C VAL A 187 -2.40 8.32 -6.70
N MET A 188 -3.48 9.07 -6.44
CA MET A 188 -4.16 9.08 -5.16
C MET A 188 -5.27 8.03 -5.21
N ILE A 189 -5.29 7.11 -4.25
CA ILE A 189 -6.43 6.23 -3.99
C ILE A 189 -7.15 6.76 -2.76
N GLN A 190 -8.46 6.95 -2.83
CA GLN A 190 -9.26 7.51 -1.76
C GLN A 190 -10.41 6.58 -1.42
N ALA A 191 -10.65 6.36 -0.13
CA ALA A 191 -11.81 5.66 0.40
C ALA A 191 -12.68 6.61 1.22
N VAL A 192 -13.97 6.68 0.89
CA VAL A 192 -14.97 7.50 1.59
C VAL A 192 -16.14 6.66 2.07
N ASN A 193 -16.74 7.05 3.19
CA ASN A 193 -18.00 6.50 3.64
C ASN A 193 -19.15 7.12 2.82
N LEU A 194 -19.84 6.33 2.00
CA LEU A 194 -20.89 6.82 1.11
C LEU A 194 -22.11 7.43 1.83
N ARG A 195 -22.34 7.05 3.09
CA ARG A 195 -23.48 7.56 3.86
C ARG A 195 -23.19 8.95 4.43
N THR A 196 -21.97 9.18 4.91
CA THR A 196 -21.59 10.45 5.56
C THR A 196 -20.75 11.36 4.67
N ASN A 197 -20.30 10.85 3.53
CA ASN A 197 -19.27 11.46 2.68
C ASN A 197 -17.97 11.79 3.43
N ALA A 198 -17.72 11.12 4.56
CA ALA A 198 -16.52 11.33 5.35
C ALA A 198 -15.34 10.57 4.74
N LEU A 199 -14.17 11.21 4.70
CA LEU A 199 -12.91 10.55 4.40
C LEU A 199 -12.69 9.41 5.40
N LEU A 200 -12.31 8.23 4.89
CA LEU A 200 -11.84 7.14 5.74
C LEU A 200 -10.32 7.07 5.69
N VAL A 201 -9.77 7.02 4.48
CA VAL A 201 -8.34 7.05 4.22
C VAL A 201 -8.10 7.49 2.78
N LYS A 202 -7.01 8.19 2.52
CA LYS A 202 -6.45 8.38 1.18
C LYS A 202 -4.96 8.06 1.18
N GLN A 203 -4.45 7.50 0.09
CA GLN A 203 -3.06 7.08 -0.05
C GLN A 203 -2.51 7.58 -1.39
N LEU A 204 -1.38 8.28 -1.36
CA LEU A 204 -0.64 8.72 -2.55
C LEU A 204 0.43 7.68 -2.89
N TRP A 205 0.46 7.26 -4.16
CA TRP A 205 1.35 6.23 -4.64
C TRP A 205 2.14 6.67 -5.87
N ALA A 206 3.34 6.10 -6.02
CA ALA A 206 4.03 6.01 -7.31
C ALA A 206 3.83 4.60 -7.88
N PRO A 207 3.42 4.44 -9.16
CA PRO A 207 3.30 3.14 -9.80
C PRO A 207 4.61 2.35 -9.75
N GLY A 208 4.54 1.11 -9.27
CA GLY A 208 5.70 0.22 -9.13
C GLY A 208 6.32 0.21 -7.73
N ASP A 209 5.91 1.11 -6.83
CA ASP A 209 6.32 1.06 -5.42
C ASP A 209 5.58 -0.05 -4.66
N ASP A 210 6.23 -0.61 -3.63
CA ASP A 210 5.68 -1.60 -2.70
C ASP A 210 4.89 -0.97 -1.54
N TRP A 211 5.02 0.33 -1.32
CA TRP A 211 4.36 1.07 -0.25
C TRP A 211 3.95 2.46 -0.73
N TRP A 212 2.88 3.00 -0.15
CA TRP A 212 2.47 4.37 -0.44
C TRP A 212 3.54 5.37 0.01
N ILE A 213 3.51 6.56 -0.60
CA ILE A 213 4.38 7.69 -0.24
C ILE A 213 3.76 8.50 0.89
N TYR A 214 2.44 8.69 0.82
CA TYR A 214 1.67 9.43 1.80
C TYR A 214 0.35 8.74 2.11
N GLU A 215 -0.11 8.88 3.34
CA GLU A 215 -1.44 8.44 3.81
C GLU A 215 -2.06 9.52 4.67
N GLU A 216 -3.37 9.72 4.53
CA GLU A 216 -4.16 10.59 5.41
C GLU A 216 -5.46 9.90 5.80
N THR A 217 -5.78 9.98 7.08
CA THR A 217 -7.06 9.61 7.67
C THR A 217 -7.64 10.86 8.36
N PRO A 218 -8.89 10.82 8.86
CA PRO A 218 -9.44 11.95 9.61
C PRO A 218 -8.62 12.41 10.82
N THR A 219 -7.74 11.56 11.35
CA THR A 219 -7.00 11.84 12.59
C THR A 219 -5.49 11.82 12.42
N ARG A 220 -4.98 11.43 11.25
CA ARG A 220 -3.53 11.21 11.04
C ARG A 220 -3.12 11.54 9.62
N GLN A 221 -1.94 12.15 9.50
CA GLN A 221 -1.17 12.17 8.26
C GLN A 221 0.09 11.33 8.43
N SER A 222 0.56 10.68 7.37
CA SER A 222 1.74 9.82 7.41
C SER A 222 2.54 9.89 6.12
N TRP A 223 3.86 9.91 6.23
CA TRP A 223 4.81 10.01 5.12
C TRP A 223 5.82 8.89 5.21
N ARG A 224 6.07 8.21 4.09
CA ARG A 224 7.19 7.30 3.98
C ARG A 224 8.50 8.09 3.89
N VAL A 225 9.44 7.77 4.77
CA VAL A 225 10.80 8.32 4.74
C VAL A 225 11.63 7.52 3.73
N ARG A 226 12.32 8.21 2.82
CA ARG A 226 13.21 7.62 1.82
C ARG A 226 14.67 7.87 2.16
#